data_AF-A0A363NUL1-F1
#
_entry.id   AF-A0A363NUL1-F1
#
_cell.length_a   1.000
_cell.length_b   1.000
_cell.length_c   1.000
_cell.angle_alpha   90.00
_cell.angle_beta   90.00
_cell.angle_gamma   90.00
#
_symmetry.space_group_name_H-M   'P 1'
#
loop_
_entity.id
_entity.type
_entity.pdbx_description
1 polymer ?
#
loop_
_entity_poly.entity_id
_entity_poly.type
_entity_poly.pdbx_seq_one_letter_code
_entity_poly.pdbx_strand_id
1 'polypeptide(L)'
;MNITELINLIKQDQNCEIRPANKEIALPTNIPDDLKEFYELTDGIKLFESETYGITIIGREEFIPTNKYLYPKDDVIWEELEGEICNEWYLIAKADEMSQYISIDLTSERNGQCYDSFYETHSLQGDSAIVAKNFTDLLKNLYANKGEHWYWLQEDFEKLGDAYDEPIV
;
A
#
# COMPACT_ATOMS: atom_id res chain seq x y z
N MET A 1 -6.77 1.23 -17.76
CA MET A 1 -7.30 0.00 -17.15
C MET A 1 -7.82 0.41 -15.78
N ASN A 2 -9.08 0.15 -15.50
CA ASN A 2 -9.66 0.43 -14.17
C ASN A 2 -9.40 -0.74 -13.21
N ILE A 3 -9.77 -0.56 -11.94
CA ILE A 3 -9.52 -1.55 -10.89
C ILE A 3 -10.25 -2.87 -11.13
N THR A 4 -11.50 -2.85 -11.60
CA THR A 4 -12.24 -4.09 -11.93
C THR A 4 -11.57 -4.87 -13.06
N GLU A 5 -11.14 -4.20 -14.13
CA GLU A 5 -10.43 -4.83 -15.25
C GLU A 5 -9.12 -5.46 -14.78
N LEU A 6 -8.37 -4.76 -13.92
CA LEU A 6 -7.11 -5.23 -13.37
C LEU A 6 -7.30 -6.46 -12.46
N ILE A 7 -8.29 -6.45 -11.57
CA ILE A 7 -8.63 -7.59 -10.72
C ILE A 7 -9.01 -8.81 -11.58
N ASN A 8 -9.82 -8.61 -12.63
CA ASN A 8 -10.21 -9.69 -13.53
C ASN A 8 -9.02 -10.28 -14.29
N LEU A 9 -8.03 -9.47 -14.65
CA LEU A 9 -6.77 -9.92 -15.23
C LEU A 9 -5.97 -10.77 -14.23
N ILE A 10 -5.73 -10.24 -13.02
CA ILE A 10 -4.98 -10.92 -11.95
C ILE A 10 -5.64 -12.26 -11.59
N LYS A 11 -6.98 -12.35 -11.63
CA LYS A 11 -7.73 -13.57 -11.34
C LYS A 11 -7.41 -14.74 -12.28
N GLN A 12 -6.94 -14.45 -13.49
CA GLN A 12 -6.56 -15.48 -14.46
C GLN A 12 -5.08 -15.90 -14.33
N ASP A 13 -4.30 -15.22 -13.48
CA ASP A 13 -2.89 -15.48 -13.30
C ASP A 13 -2.68 -16.50 -12.17
N GLN A 14 -2.11 -17.66 -12.53
CA GLN A 14 -1.86 -18.76 -11.58
C GLN A 14 -0.79 -18.42 -10.52
N ASN A 15 0.00 -17.36 -10.74
CA ASN A 15 1.00 -16.90 -9.77
C ASN A 15 0.41 -15.89 -8.77
N CYS A 16 -0.88 -15.60 -8.86
CA CYS A 16 -1.58 -14.70 -7.95
C CYS A 16 -2.73 -15.43 -7.25
N GLU A 17 -3.01 -15.07 -6.00
CA GLU A 17 -4.12 -15.60 -5.22
C GLU A 17 -5.03 -14.45 -4.77
N ILE A 18 -6.30 -14.46 -5.19
CA ILE A 18 -7.28 -13.45 -4.78
C ILE A 18 -8.10 -14.00 -3.61
N ARG A 19 -8.12 -13.26 -2.50
CA ARG A 19 -9.01 -13.53 -1.37
C ARG A 19 -10.42 -13.01 -1.68
N PRO A 20 -11.49 -13.81 -1.50
CA PRO A 20 -12.86 -13.34 -1.70
C PRO A 20 -13.20 -12.15 -0.80
N ALA A 21 -14.04 -11.24 -1.27
CA ALA A 21 -14.48 -10.08 -0.49
C ALA A 21 -15.10 -10.48 0.86
N ASN A 22 -14.70 -9.75 1.91
CA ASN A 22 -15.25 -9.85 3.26
C ASN A 22 -15.90 -8.52 3.62
N LYS A 23 -17.19 -8.52 3.97
CA LYS A 23 -17.93 -7.29 4.31
C LYS A 23 -18.20 -7.13 5.80
N GLU A 24 -17.73 -8.07 6.62
CA GLU A 24 -17.98 -8.07 8.06
C GLU A 24 -17.13 -7.03 8.80
N ILE A 25 -15.99 -6.64 8.22
CA ILE A 25 -15.08 -5.65 8.77
C ILE A 25 -15.33 -4.30 8.09
N ALA A 26 -15.64 -3.30 8.92
CA ALA A 26 -15.84 -1.93 8.47
C ALA A 26 -14.50 -1.29 8.08
N LEU A 27 -14.51 -0.55 6.97
CA LEU A 27 -13.37 0.26 6.52
C LEU A 27 -13.50 1.70 7.07
N PRO A 28 -12.40 2.47 7.11
CA PRO A 28 -12.45 3.92 7.33
C PRO A 28 -13.38 4.60 6.32
N THR A 29 -13.99 5.72 6.72
CA THR A 29 -14.99 6.41 5.89
C THR A 29 -14.38 7.24 4.76
N ASN A 30 -13.10 7.57 4.85
CA ASN A 30 -12.32 8.42 3.95
C ASN A 30 -11.43 7.64 2.96
N ILE A 31 -11.67 6.35 2.75
CA ILE A 31 -10.90 5.60 1.75
C ILE A 31 -11.18 6.09 0.32
N PRO A 32 -10.18 6.04 -0.58
CA PRO A 32 -10.35 6.34 -2.00
C PRO A 32 -11.38 5.43 -2.68
N ASP A 33 -12.06 5.94 -3.71
CA ASP A 33 -13.10 5.21 -4.44
C ASP A 33 -12.59 3.92 -5.10
N ASP A 34 -11.35 3.92 -5.61
CA ASP A 34 -10.77 2.75 -6.26
C ASP A 34 -10.39 1.65 -5.25
N LEU A 35 -9.89 2.03 -4.06
CA LEU A 35 -9.68 1.11 -2.95
C LEU A 35 -11.01 0.55 -2.41
N LYS A 36 -12.06 1.36 -2.37
CA LYS A 36 -13.40 0.92 -2.00
C LYS A 36 -13.92 -0.14 -2.98
N GLU A 37 -13.81 0.12 -4.28
CA GLU A 37 -14.19 -0.84 -5.32
C GLU A 37 -13.38 -2.14 -5.22
N PHE A 38 -12.07 -2.05 -4.94
CA PHE A 38 -11.23 -3.21 -4.67
C PHE A 38 -11.76 -4.08 -3.52
N TYR A 39 -12.10 -3.47 -2.38
CA TYR A 39 -12.61 -4.20 -1.21
C TYR A 39 -14.06 -4.68 -1.36
N GLU A 40 -14.81 -4.20 -2.35
CA GLU A 40 -16.12 -4.77 -2.73
C GLU A 40 -15.97 -6.06 -3.54
N LEU A 41 -14.83 -6.23 -4.23
CA LEU A 41 -14.55 -7.37 -5.11
C LEU A 41 -13.64 -8.42 -4.47
N THR A 42 -12.76 -8.01 -3.55
CA THR A 42 -11.73 -8.86 -2.93
C THR A 42 -11.52 -8.50 -1.46
N ASP A 43 -10.82 -9.35 -0.71
CA ASP A 43 -10.31 -9.05 0.64
C ASP A 43 -8.79 -9.20 0.68
N GLY A 44 -8.12 -8.66 -0.33
CA GLY A 44 -6.67 -8.77 -0.50
C GLY A 44 -6.25 -9.73 -1.61
N ILE A 45 -4.99 -9.60 -2.02
CA ILE A 45 -4.39 -10.37 -3.11
C ILE A 45 -2.96 -10.72 -2.74
N LYS A 46 -2.55 -11.97 -2.92
CA LYS A 46 -1.14 -12.35 -2.94
C LYS A 46 -0.63 -12.26 -4.37
N LEU A 47 0.40 -11.46 -4.60
CA LEU A 47 1.03 -11.27 -5.90
C LEU A 47 2.38 -11.99 -5.89
N PHE A 48 2.52 -13.02 -6.72
CA PHE A 48 3.79 -13.71 -6.97
C PHE A 48 4.50 -14.20 -5.69
N GLU A 49 3.76 -14.84 -4.77
CA GLU A 49 4.27 -15.27 -3.44
C GLU A 49 5.49 -16.23 -3.52
N SER A 50 5.67 -16.93 -4.65
CA SER A 50 6.85 -17.78 -4.88
C SER A 50 8.11 -17.02 -5.31
N GLU A 51 8.00 -15.75 -5.65
CA GLU A 51 9.10 -14.91 -6.12
C GLU A 51 9.76 -14.15 -4.96
N THR A 52 11.02 -13.73 -5.15
CA THR A 52 11.79 -13.05 -4.10
C THR A 52 11.12 -11.76 -3.62
N TYR A 53 10.49 -11.00 -4.53
CA TYR A 53 9.77 -9.76 -4.20
C TYR A 53 8.25 -9.95 -4.29
N GLY A 54 7.77 -11.16 -4.00
CA GLY A 54 6.34 -11.43 -3.82
C GLY A 54 5.77 -10.52 -2.72
N ILE A 55 4.54 -10.04 -2.92
CA ILE A 55 3.93 -9.06 -2.01
C ILE A 55 2.43 -9.34 -1.84
N THR A 56 1.92 -9.08 -0.63
CA THR A 56 0.50 -9.22 -0.32
C THR A 56 -0.16 -7.85 -0.24
N ILE A 57 -1.19 -7.63 -1.05
CA ILE A 57 -2.20 -6.60 -0.80
C ILE A 57 -3.10 -7.09 0.33
N ILE A 58 -3.15 -6.32 1.41
CA ILE A 58 -3.75 -6.77 2.65
C ILE A 58 -5.29 -6.70 2.65
N GLY A 59 -5.90 -7.55 3.49
CA GLY A 59 -7.35 -7.59 3.68
C GLY A 59 -7.80 -6.55 4.70
N ARG A 60 -9.12 -6.42 4.87
CA ARG A 60 -9.73 -5.43 5.76
C ARG A 60 -9.32 -5.59 7.23
N GLU A 61 -9.04 -6.81 7.69
CA GLU A 61 -8.60 -7.07 9.06
C GLU A 61 -7.25 -6.43 9.38
N GLU A 62 -6.35 -6.41 8.39
CA GLU A 62 -5.00 -5.87 8.52
C GLU A 62 -4.94 -4.39 8.11
N PHE A 63 -6.04 -3.80 7.62
CA PHE A 63 -6.11 -2.41 7.15
C PHE A 63 -6.18 -1.42 8.32
N ILE A 64 -5.04 -1.27 8.99
CA ILE A 64 -4.83 -0.42 10.16
C ILE A 64 -3.78 0.66 9.86
N PRO A 65 -3.69 1.72 10.68
CA PRO A 65 -2.61 2.70 10.57
C PRO A 65 -1.23 2.03 10.55
N THR A 66 -0.38 2.40 9.60
CA THR A 66 0.94 1.77 9.38
C THR A 66 1.81 1.88 10.63
N ASN A 67 1.79 3.03 11.31
CA ASN A 67 2.48 3.21 12.60
C ASN A 67 2.10 2.14 13.64
N LYS A 68 0.83 1.71 13.71
CA LYS A 68 0.40 0.66 14.65
C LYS A 68 0.89 -0.73 14.27
N TYR A 69 1.16 -0.96 12.98
CA TYR A 69 1.73 -2.20 12.49
C TYR A 69 3.23 -2.26 12.75
N LEU A 70 3.96 -1.18 12.43
CA LEU A 70 5.42 -1.11 12.56
C LEU A 70 5.87 -0.95 14.00
N TYR A 71 5.11 -0.22 14.81
CA TYR A 71 5.48 0.11 16.18
C TYR A 71 4.45 -0.45 17.16
N PRO A 72 4.73 -1.63 17.75
CA PRO A 72 3.93 -2.17 18.84
C PRO A 72 3.80 -1.16 19.99
N LYS A 73 2.70 -1.23 20.73
CA LYS A 73 2.34 -0.24 21.77
C LYS A 73 3.42 0.03 22.82
N ASP A 74 4.29 -0.94 23.07
CA ASP A 74 5.33 -0.85 24.08
C ASP A 74 6.65 -0.24 23.55
N ASP A 75 6.76 -0.02 22.24
CA ASP A 75 8.00 0.39 21.58
C ASP A 75 8.06 1.89 21.20
N VAL A 76 6.95 2.63 21.34
CA VAL A 76 6.86 4.04 20.91
C VAL A 76 6.12 4.93 21.90
N ILE A 77 6.62 6.17 22.03
CA ILE A 77 5.96 7.28 22.72
C ILE A 77 4.97 7.92 21.73
N TRP A 78 3.71 7.48 21.76
CA TRP A 78 2.68 7.92 20.80
C TRP A 78 2.43 9.43 20.80
N GLU A 79 2.73 10.13 21.89
CA GLU A 79 2.65 11.59 21.96
C GLU A 79 3.66 12.28 21.03
N GLU A 80 4.80 11.66 20.75
CA GLU A 80 5.81 12.22 19.83
C GLU A 80 5.40 12.09 18.36
N LEU A 81 4.43 11.22 18.06
CA LEU A 81 3.85 11.09 16.72
C LEU A 81 2.64 12.00 16.53
N GLU A 82 2.15 12.71 17.55
CA GLU A 82 0.95 13.53 17.44
C GLU A 82 1.12 14.65 16.39
N GLY A 83 0.28 14.65 15.36
CA GLY A 83 0.32 15.65 14.29
C GLY A 83 1.23 15.30 13.11
N GLU A 84 1.96 14.19 13.17
CA GLU A 84 2.74 13.68 12.03
C GLU A 84 1.82 13.30 10.85
N ILE A 85 2.29 13.56 9.62
CA ILE A 85 1.52 13.32 8.40
C ILE A 85 1.21 11.83 8.18
N CYS A 86 2.04 10.95 8.74
CA CYS A 86 1.91 9.51 8.62
C CYS A 86 0.82 8.88 9.51
N ASN A 87 0.19 9.67 10.39
CA ASN A 87 -0.85 9.16 11.28
C ASN A 87 -2.11 8.66 10.55
N GLU A 88 -2.37 9.24 9.38
CA GLU A 88 -3.49 8.85 8.50
C GLU A 88 -3.01 7.97 7.33
N TRP A 89 -1.80 7.40 7.45
CA TRP A 89 -1.29 6.41 6.51
C TRP A 89 -1.65 5.00 7.00
N TYR A 90 -2.27 4.23 6.12
CA TYR A 90 -2.76 2.90 6.42
C TYR A 90 -1.95 1.86 5.66
N LEU A 91 -1.63 0.74 6.30
CA LEU A 91 -0.94 -0.36 5.62
C LEU A 91 -1.82 -0.81 4.44
N ILE A 92 -1.24 -0.98 3.25
CA ILE A 92 -1.98 -1.48 2.08
C ILE A 92 -1.30 -2.68 1.41
N ALA A 93 0.01 -2.80 1.55
CA ALA A 93 0.73 -3.98 1.09
C ALA A 93 1.92 -4.32 2.00
N LYS A 94 2.31 -5.60 2.04
CA LYS A 94 3.44 -6.08 2.83
C LYS A 94 4.17 -7.26 2.21
N ALA A 95 5.47 -7.30 2.46
CA ALA A 95 6.35 -8.45 2.30
C ALA A 95 7.17 -8.58 3.59
N ASP A 96 6.61 -9.31 4.57
CA ASP A 96 7.14 -9.39 5.94
C ASP A 96 8.58 -9.93 5.98
N GLU A 97 8.92 -10.90 5.13
CA GLU A 97 10.27 -11.48 5.06
C GLU A 97 11.35 -10.47 4.64
N MET A 98 10.94 -9.39 3.98
CA MET A 98 11.82 -8.32 3.52
C MET A 98 11.69 -7.04 4.35
N SER A 99 10.83 -7.02 5.37
CA SER A 99 10.45 -5.80 6.11
C SER A 99 9.98 -4.66 5.19
N GLN A 100 9.43 -5.01 4.03
CA GLN A 100 8.94 -4.05 3.05
C GLN A 100 7.44 -3.88 3.23
N TYR A 101 7.03 -2.62 3.38
CA TYR A 101 5.64 -2.24 3.51
C TYR A 101 5.31 -1.12 2.55
N ILE A 102 4.04 -1.00 2.23
CA ILE A 102 3.50 0.11 1.46
C ILE A 102 2.32 0.64 2.25
N SER A 103 2.29 1.95 2.45
CA SER A 103 1.17 2.64 3.07
C SER A 103 0.34 3.39 2.03
N ILE A 104 -0.91 3.68 2.35
CA ILE A 104 -1.81 4.52 1.57
C ILE A 104 -2.30 5.69 2.43
N ASP A 105 -2.26 6.89 1.87
CA ASP A 105 -2.68 8.11 2.54
C ASP A 105 -4.20 8.29 2.48
N LEU A 106 -4.85 8.47 3.64
CA LEU A 106 -6.29 8.74 3.72
C LEU A 106 -6.63 10.21 4.00
N THR A 107 -5.64 11.09 4.12
CA THR A 107 -5.88 12.54 4.26
C THR A 107 -6.57 13.09 3.02
N SER A 108 -7.31 14.19 3.16
CA SER A 108 -7.99 14.83 2.03
C SER A 108 -7.04 15.40 0.98
N GLU A 109 -5.82 15.76 1.37
CA GLU A 109 -4.84 16.41 0.49
C GLU A 109 -4.13 15.42 -0.43
N ARG A 110 -3.99 14.15 0.01
CA ARG A 110 -3.20 13.12 -0.68
C ARG A 110 -3.97 11.80 -0.85
N ASN A 111 -5.30 11.86 -0.76
CA ASN A 111 -6.16 10.68 -0.70
C ASN A 111 -5.82 9.65 -1.81
N GLY A 112 -5.25 8.52 -1.39
CA GLY A 112 -4.88 7.40 -2.26
C GLY A 112 -3.41 7.35 -2.69
N GLN A 113 -2.60 8.37 -2.43
CA GLN A 113 -1.16 8.30 -2.64
C GLN A 113 -0.57 7.16 -1.80
N CYS A 114 0.34 6.40 -2.39
CA CYS A 114 0.98 5.28 -1.74
C CYS A 114 2.47 5.54 -1.56
N TYR A 115 3.01 5.18 -0.40
CA TYR A 115 4.40 5.45 -0.04
C TYR A 115 5.17 4.17 0.26
N ASP A 116 6.45 4.18 -0.08
CA ASP A 116 7.42 3.25 0.47
C ASP A 116 7.42 3.42 2.00
N SER A 117 7.21 2.33 2.72
CA SER A 117 7.15 2.29 4.18
C SER A 117 8.06 1.20 4.73
N PHE A 118 9.25 1.05 4.14
CA PHE A 118 10.29 0.20 4.69
C PHE A 118 10.52 0.48 6.19
N TYR A 119 10.64 -0.57 6.99
CA TYR A 119 10.60 -0.47 8.46
C TYR A 119 11.55 0.60 9.05
N GLU A 120 12.75 0.75 8.50
CA GLU A 120 13.76 1.68 9.02
C GLU A 120 13.58 3.12 8.54
N THR A 121 12.84 3.35 7.47
CA THR A 121 12.71 4.66 6.81
C THR A 121 11.27 5.18 6.75
N HIS A 122 10.32 4.43 7.30
CA HIS A 122 8.93 4.85 7.34
C HIS A 122 8.78 6.24 7.96
N SER A 123 8.08 7.13 7.24
CA SER A 123 7.82 8.49 7.68
C SER A 123 9.09 9.34 7.89
N LEU A 124 10.20 9.02 7.24
CA LEU A 124 11.40 9.86 7.23
C LEU A 124 11.42 10.76 5.98
N GLN A 125 11.61 12.05 6.19
CA GLN A 125 11.69 13.03 5.08
C GLN A 125 12.86 12.70 4.16
N GLY A 126 12.57 12.51 2.87
CA GLY A 126 13.55 12.14 1.85
C GLY A 126 13.69 10.63 1.63
N ASP A 127 13.08 9.81 2.51
CA ASP A 127 13.05 8.35 2.42
C ASP A 127 11.61 7.78 2.45
N SER A 128 10.60 8.63 2.27
CA SER A 128 9.17 8.29 2.18
C SER A 128 8.70 8.44 0.74
N ALA A 129 9.34 7.70 -0.17
CA ALA A 129 9.12 7.84 -1.61
C ALA A 129 7.67 7.56 -1.99
N ILE A 130 7.11 8.40 -2.87
CA ILE A 130 5.81 8.17 -3.49
C ILE A 130 5.96 7.06 -4.53
N VAL A 131 5.35 5.91 -4.29
CA VAL A 131 5.42 4.75 -5.18
C VAL A 131 4.25 4.69 -6.16
N ALA A 132 3.09 5.24 -5.79
CA ALA A 132 1.93 5.36 -6.68
C ALA A 132 1.04 6.56 -6.32
N LYS A 133 0.32 7.07 -7.32
CA LYS A 133 -0.61 8.22 -7.17
C LYS A 133 -1.98 7.83 -6.62
N ASN A 134 -2.37 6.58 -6.80
CA ASN A 134 -3.62 5.98 -6.35
C ASN A 134 -3.42 4.47 -6.18
N PHE A 135 -4.41 3.79 -5.57
CA PHE A 135 -4.34 2.36 -5.32
C PHE A 135 -4.32 1.53 -6.62
N THR A 136 -5.07 1.95 -7.64
CA THR A 136 -5.08 1.24 -8.93
C THR A 136 -3.71 1.24 -9.60
N ASP A 137 -3.00 2.37 -9.59
CA ASP A 137 -1.65 2.48 -10.13
C ASP A 137 -0.66 1.62 -9.32
N LEU A 138 -0.79 1.59 -7.99
CA LEU A 138 0.00 0.71 -7.14
C LEU A 138 -0.17 -0.76 -7.56
N LEU A 139 -1.42 -1.24 -7.59
CA LEU A 139 -1.72 -2.63 -7.93
C LEU A 139 -1.23 -2.98 -9.34
N LYS A 140 -1.40 -2.06 -10.28
CA LYS A 140 -0.96 -2.24 -11.67
C LYS A 140 0.56 -2.38 -11.77
N ASN A 141 1.30 -1.50 -11.10
CA ASN A 141 2.76 -1.51 -11.13
C ASN A 141 3.33 -2.76 -10.43
N LEU A 142 2.78 -3.13 -9.26
CA LEU A 142 3.15 -4.37 -8.56
C LEU A 142 2.87 -5.61 -9.43
N TYR A 143 1.71 -5.66 -10.08
CA TYR A 143 1.35 -6.78 -10.93
C TYR A 143 2.24 -6.87 -12.19
N ALA A 144 2.50 -5.75 -12.86
CA ALA A 144 3.35 -5.68 -14.05
C ALA A 144 4.80 -6.11 -13.78
N ASN A 145 5.25 -5.89 -12.54
CA ASN A 145 6.60 -6.16 -12.06
C ASN A 145 6.87 -7.64 -11.71
N LYS A 146 5.81 -8.48 -11.60
CA LYS A 146 5.94 -9.94 -11.45
C LYS A 146 6.76 -10.44 -10.26
N GLY A 147 6.94 -9.62 -9.22
CA GLY A 147 7.76 -9.98 -8.07
C GLY A 147 9.27 -10.05 -8.35
N GLU A 148 9.75 -9.38 -9.42
CA GLU A 148 11.17 -9.42 -9.81
C GLU A 148 12.07 -8.49 -8.96
N HIS A 149 11.57 -7.30 -8.58
CA HIS A 149 12.24 -6.30 -7.72
C HIS A 149 11.22 -5.27 -7.18
N TRP A 150 11.62 -4.32 -6.34
CA TRP A 150 10.76 -3.16 -6.06
C TRP A 150 10.75 -2.20 -7.24
N TYR A 151 9.62 -2.06 -7.94
CA TYR A 151 9.56 -1.34 -9.22
C TYR A 151 10.01 0.12 -9.12
N TRP A 152 9.80 0.76 -7.96
CA TRP A 152 10.16 2.16 -7.72
C TRP A 152 11.66 2.38 -7.48
N LEU A 153 12.44 1.30 -7.35
CA LEU A 153 13.91 1.34 -7.21
C LEU A 153 14.64 1.12 -8.55
N GLN A 154 13.91 0.88 -9.65
CA GLN A 154 14.52 0.71 -10.96
C GLN A 154 15.04 2.03 -11.54
N GLU A 155 16.07 1.95 -12.37
CA GLU A 155 16.68 3.12 -13.01
C GLU A 155 15.72 3.86 -13.96
N ASP A 156 14.75 3.16 -14.56
CA ASP A 156 13.77 3.71 -15.49
C ASP A 156 12.47 4.15 -14.83
N PHE A 157 12.34 3.99 -13.50
CA PHE A 157 11.20 4.51 -12.77
C PHE A 157 11.25 6.04 -12.68
N GLU A 158 10.23 6.70 -13.22
CA GLU A 158 10.05 8.15 -13.06
C GLU A 158 9.64 8.45 -11.62
N LYS A 159 10.57 8.99 -10.83
CA LYS A 159 10.33 9.35 -9.43
C LYS A 159 9.15 10.31 -9.30
N LEU A 160 8.22 9.97 -8.42
CA LEU A 160 7.02 10.77 -8.18
C LEU A 160 7.22 11.85 -7.10
N GLY A 161 8.31 11.79 -6.34
CA GLY A 161 8.60 12.67 -5.21
C GLY A 161 8.59 11.92 -3.90
N ASP A 162 8.55 12.68 -2.81
CA ASP A 162 8.51 12.21 -1.43
C ASP A 162 7.21 12.65 -0.74
N ALA A 163 6.75 11.90 0.25
CA ALA A 163 5.53 12.23 0.99
C ALA A 163 5.56 13.61 1.65
N TYR A 164 6.75 14.15 1.92
CA TYR A 164 6.96 15.49 2.48
C TYR A 164 7.09 16.61 1.43
N ASP A 165 7.08 16.28 0.13
CA ASP A 165 6.98 17.28 -0.96
C ASP A 165 5.54 17.81 -1.08
N GLU A 166 5.33 18.90 -1.81
CA GLU A 166 3.97 19.41 -2.11
C GLU A 166 3.05 18.32 -2.69
N PRO A 167 1.75 18.28 -2.32
CA PRO A 167 0.82 17.28 -2.84
C PRO A 167 0.78 17.23 -4.37
N ILE A 168 0.79 16.03 -4.93
CA ILE A 168 0.63 15.83 -6.38
C ILE A 168 -0.86 15.91 -6.69
N VAL A 169 -1.27 17.01 -7.32
CA VAL A 169 -2.66 17.26 -7.78
C VAL A 169 -2.99 16.47 -9.03
#